data_AF-A0A533V1T2-F1
#
_entry.id   AF-A0A533V1T2-F1
#
_cell.length_a   1.000
_cell.length_b   1.000
_cell.length_c   1.000
_cell.angle_alpha   90.00
_cell.angle_beta   90.00
_cell.angle_gamma   90.00
#
_symmetry.space_group_name_H-M   'P 1'
#
loop_
_entity.id
_entity.type
_entity.pdbx_description
1 polymer ?
#
loop_
_entity_poly.entity_id
_entity_poly.type
_entity_poly.pdbx_seq_one_letter_code
_entity_poly.pdbx_strand_id
1 'polypeptide(L)'
;MSKVHPYKERIADISTINKSFIILALDLEPRYHDLKYIESLVSSLYPYLCAVKVNFHLILPFSKKTIEETNRIIHSYGLLSIADIKLNDIKNTNEVILRYLYSMGFDSVIVNPIIGENELRSFVRLAHNYGMGVISLAYMSHENVSEGYGLKIVQSSSKVSKILRLYEIFLKYARRSNVDGIVVGATHLKTLRHISSISRIPIYSPGVGTQGGNAK
;
A
#
# COMPACT_ATOMS: atom_id res chain seq x y z
N MET A 1 7.21 -26.69 5.15
CA MET A 1 6.66 -25.54 4.40
C MET A 1 7.81 -24.65 4.00
N SER A 2 8.06 -24.43 2.71
CA SER A 2 9.08 -23.49 2.25
C SER A 2 8.78 -22.11 2.85
N LYS A 3 9.77 -21.49 3.47
CA LYS A 3 9.63 -20.17 4.10
C LYS A 3 9.36 -19.16 2.98
N VAL A 4 8.14 -18.61 2.92
CA VAL A 4 7.82 -17.54 1.96
C VAL A 4 8.72 -16.35 2.28
N HIS A 5 9.42 -15.82 1.27
CA HIS A 5 10.27 -14.65 1.45
C HIS A 5 9.44 -13.43 1.87
N PRO A 6 9.98 -12.54 2.74
CA PRO A 6 9.32 -11.29 3.12
C PRO A 6 8.85 -10.50 1.89
N TYR A 7 7.65 -9.91 1.96
CA TYR A 7 7.07 -9.14 0.86
C TYR A 7 8.03 -8.07 0.31
N LYS A 8 8.72 -7.35 1.18
CA LYS A 8 9.70 -6.33 0.80
C LYS A 8 10.85 -6.87 -0.07
N GLU A 9 11.29 -8.10 0.17
CA GLU A 9 12.31 -8.76 -0.66
C GLU A 9 11.70 -9.16 -2.00
N ARG A 10 10.53 -9.81 -1.98
CA ARG A 10 9.83 -10.24 -3.21
C ARG A 10 9.59 -9.11 -4.19
N ILE A 11 9.11 -7.94 -3.73
CA ILE A 11 8.86 -6.81 -4.63
C ILE A 11 10.16 -6.17 -5.14
N ALA A 12 11.23 -6.16 -4.33
CA ALA A 12 12.52 -5.63 -4.74
C ALA A 12 13.18 -6.53 -5.81
N ASP A 13 13.04 -7.85 -5.66
CA ASP A 13 13.55 -8.82 -6.63
C ASP A 13 12.84 -8.67 -7.97
N ILE A 14 11.50 -8.63 -7.98
CA ILE A 14 10.72 -8.42 -9.21
C ILE A 14 11.05 -7.07 -9.84
N SER A 15 11.20 -6.02 -9.02
CA SER A 15 11.60 -4.70 -9.51
C SER A 15 12.98 -4.72 -10.19
N THR A 16 13.92 -5.50 -9.66
CA THR A 16 15.26 -5.68 -10.22
C THR A 16 15.21 -6.49 -11.51
N ILE A 17 14.47 -7.60 -11.54
CA ILE A 17 14.31 -8.48 -12.71
C ILE A 17 13.69 -7.71 -13.88
N ASN A 18 12.60 -6.99 -13.63
CA ASN A 18 11.88 -6.23 -14.65
C ASN A 18 12.50 -4.85 -14.91
N LYS A 19 13.55 -4.47 -14.17
CA LYS A 19 14.18 -3.14 -14.22
C LYS A 19 13.14 -2.01 -14.12
N SER A 20 12.12 -2.22 -13.30
CA SER A 20 10.98 -1.31 -13.16
C SER A 20 10.50 -1.24 -11.73
N PHE A 21 10.10 -0.05 -11.31
CA PHE A 21 9.45 0.23 -10.03
C PHE A 21 7.97 0.64 -10.22
N ILE A 22 7.42 0.43 -11.41
CA ILE A 22 6.05 0.82 -11.76
C ILE A 22 5.06 -0.18 -11.17
N ILE A 23 4.04 0.36 -10.50
CA ILE A 23 2.89 -0.39 -9.99
C ILE A 23 1.67 0.06 -10.79
N LEU A 24 1.02 -0.86 -11.49
CA LEU A 24 -0.21 -0.57 -12.20
C LEU A 24 -1.35 -0.41 -11.20
N ALA A 25 -1.99 0.75 -11.13
CA ALA A 25 -3.29 0.88 -10.49
C ALA A 25 -4.35 0.34 -11.45
N LEU A 26 -5.02 -0.75 -11.09
CA LEU A 26 -5.96 -1.40 -12.00
C LEU A 26 -7.20 -0.53 -12.23
N ASP A 27 -7.73 0.10 -11.18
CA ASP A 27 -8.77 1.15 -11.15
C ASP A 27 -9.65 1.27 -12.43
N LEU A 28 -10.37 0.19 -12.76
CA LEU A 28 -11.15 0.04 -14.00
C LEU A 28 -12.59 0.53 -13.84
N GLU A 29 -13.12 1.14 -14.91
CA GLU A 29 -14.56 1.41 -15.01
C GLU A 29 -15.37 0.09 -15.15
N PRO A 30 -16.65 0.06 -14.73
CA PRO A 30 -17.48 -1.15 -14.75
C PRO A 30 -17.51 -1.92 -16.07
N ARG A 31 -17.47 -1.22 -17.22
CA ARG A 31 -17.47 -1.87 -18.53
C ARG A 31 -16.23 -2.71 -18.83
N TYR A 32 -15.16 -2.53 -18.04
CA TYR A 32 -13.90 -3.27 -18.15
C TYR A 32 -13.72 -4.28 -17.01
N HIS A 33 -14.75 -4.54 -16.20
CA HIS A 33 -14.75 -5.55 -15.13
C HIS A 33 -14.85 -6.98 -15.70
N ASP A 34 -14.04 -7.29 -16.69
CA ASP A 34 -13.94 -8.59 -17.34
C ASP A 34 -12.53 -9.16 -17.16
N LEU A 35 -12.45 -10.44 -16.79
CA LEU A 35 -11.18 -11.12 -16.53
C LEU A 35 -10.31 -11.22 -17.79
N LYS A 36 -10.91 -11.38 -18.98
CA LYS A 36 -10.14 -11.38 -20.24
C LYS A 36 -9.52 -10.02 -20.52
N TYR A 37 -10.24 -8.95 -20.23
CA TYR A 37 -9.70 -7.60 -20.34
C TYR A 37 -8.54 -7.38 -19.36
N ILE A 38 -8.72 -7.77 -18.09
CA ILE A 38 -7.68 -7.68 -17.06
C ILE A 38 -6.43 -8.48 -17.48
N GLU A 39 -6.61 -9.72 -17.96
CA GLU A 39 -5.51 -10.56 -18.45
C GLU A 39 -4.77 -9.92 -19.63
N SER A 40 -5.49 -9.43 -20.63
CA SER A 40 -4.91 -8.73 -21.78
C SER A 40 -4.10 -7.51 -21.35
N LEU A 41 -4.64 -6.72 -20.42
CA LEU A 41 -3.96 -5.53 -19.89
C LEU A 41 -2.66 -5.92 -19.16
N VAL A 42 -2.73 -6.87 -18.21
CA VAL A 42 -1.55 -7.33 -17.47
C VAL A 42 -0.51 -7.94 -18.42
N SER A 43 -0.92 -8.78 -19.35
CA SER A 43 -0.06 -9.40 -20.36
C SER A 43 0.70 -8.38 -21.22
N SER A 44 0.03 -7.29 -21.59
CA SER A 44 0.67 -6.24 -22.40
C SER A 44 1.66 -5.37 -21.62
N LEU A 45 1.53 -5.29 -20.30
CA LEU A 45 2.28 -4.37 -19.44
C LEU A 45 3.30 -5.04 -18.54
N TYR A 46 3.20 -6.35 -18.26
CA TYR A 46 3.99 -7.03 -17.23
C TYR A 46 5.51 -6.80 -17.30
N PRO A 47 6.19 -6.67 -18.48
CA PRO A 47 7.62 -6.45 -18.51
C PRO A 47 8.04 -5.12 -17.88
N TYR A 48 7.10 -4.18 -17.76
CA TYR A 48 7.31 -2.86 -17.20
C TYR A 48 6.76 -2.71 -15.79
N LEU A 49 6.21 -3.75 -15.17
CA LEU A 49 5.57 -3.66 -13.85
C LEU A 49 6.36 -4.43 -12.79
N CYS A 50 6.24 -4.05 -11.53
CA CYS A 50 6.66 -4.89 -10.40
C CYS A 50 5.46 -5.39 -9.57
N ALA A 51 4.33 -4.69 -9.63
CA ALA A 51 3.10 -5.10 -8.96
C ALA A 51 1.87 -4.50 -9.64
N VAL A 52 0.71 -5.03 -9.27
CA VAL A 52 -0.62 -4.50 -9.61
C VAL A 52 -1.37 -4.18 -8.33
N LYS A 53 -1.95 -2.99 -8.25
CA LYS A 53 -2.72 -2.50 -7.12
C LYS A 53 -4.21 -2.54 -7.46
N VAL A 54 -4.98 -3.30 -6.69
CA VAL A 54 -6.44 -3.42 -6.83
C VAL A 54 -7.09 -2.59 -5.74
N ASN A 55 -7.82 -1.56 -6.14
CA ASN A 55 -8.46 -0.61 -5.24
C ASN A 55 -9.80 -1.13 -4.72
N PHE A 56 -10.19 -0.68 -3.53
CA PHE A 56 -11.41 -1.09 -2.86
C PHE A 56 -12.68 -1.01 -3.74
N HIS A 57 -12.77 -0.02 -4.63
CA HIS A 57 -13.92 0.09 -5.54
C HIS A 57 -14.04 -1.05 -6.57
N LEU A 58 -12.96 -1.80 -6.83
CA LEU A 58 -13.00 -3.06 -7.58
C LEU A 58 -13.20 -4.26 -6.66
N ILE A 59 -12.57 -4.26 -5.48
CA ILE A 59 -12.68 -5.35 -4.51
C ILE A 59 -14.13 -5.52 -4.03
N LEU A 60 -14.84 -4.42 -3.80
CA LEU A 60 -16.20 -4.43 -3.25
C LEU A 60 -17.24 -5.09 -4.18
N PRO A 61 -17.33 -4.77 -5.49
CA PRO A 61 -18.29 -5.42 -6.39
C PRO A 61 -17.85 -6.80 -6.87
N PHE A 62 -16.57 -7.13 -6.82
CA PHE A 62 -16.08 -8.42 -7.31
C PHE A 62 -16.44 -9.55 -6.37
N SER A 63 -16.81 -10.69 -6.96
CA SER A 63 -16.92 -11.92 -6.19
C SER A 63 -15.54 -12.36 -5.69
N LYS A 64 -15.49 -13.12 -4.59
CA LYS A 64 -14.26 -13.76 -4.11
C LYS A 64 -13.53 -14.50 -5.24
N LYS A 65 -14.25 -15.26 -6.05
CA LYS A 65 -13.71 -16.01 -7.19
C LYS A 65 -13.07 -15.09 -8.24
N THR A 66 -13.69 -13.94 -8.52
CA THR A 66 -13.16 -12.96 -9.47
C THR A 66 -11.84 -12.36 -8.98
N ILE A 67 -11.73 -12.06 -7.68
CA ILE A 67 -10.49 -11.57 -7.08
C ILE A 67 -9.40 -12.64 -7.09
N GLU A 68 -9.74 -13.89 -6.73
CA GLU A 68 -8.79 -15.01 -6.80
C GLU A 68 -8.25 -15.21 -8.22
N GLU A 69 -9.10 -15.13 -9.24
CA GLU A 69 -8.68 -15.23 -10.64
C GLU A 69 -7.81 -14.03 -11.05
N THR A 70 -8.20 -12.82 -10.64
CA THR A 70 -7.42 -11.60 -10.90
C THR A 70 -6.01 -11.71 -10.30
N ASN A 71 -5.89 -12.17 -9.05
CA ASN A 71 -4.60 -12.38 -8.41
C ASN A 71 -3.81 -13.51 -9.08
N ARG A 72 -4.47 -14.60 -9.51
CA ARG A 72 -3.81 -15.67 -10.28
C ARG A 72 -3.22 -15.16 -11.60
N ILE A 73 -3.96 -14.32 -12.33
CA ILE A 73 -3.47 -13.66 -13.55
C ILE A 73 -2.25 -12.80 -13.21
N ILE A 74 -2.31 -11.95 -12.19
CA ILE A 74 -1.17 -11.10 -11.78
C ILE A 74 0.07 -11.96 -11.48
N HIS A 75 -0.12 -13.05 -10.73
CA HIS A 75 0.97 -13.94 -10.33
C HIS A 75 1.55 -14.77 -11.49
N SER A 76 0.74 -15.14 -12.50
CA SER A 76 1.23 -15.91 -13.65
C SER A 76 2.24 -15.14 -14.50
N TYR A 77 2.23 -13.80 -14.42
CA TYR A 77 3.21 -12.91 -15.04
C TYR A 77 4.36 -12.50 -14.09
N GLY A 78 4.47 -13.15 -12.91
CA GLY A 78 5.56 -12.90 -11.95
C GLY A 78 5.45 -11.57 -11.20
N LEU A 79 4.28 -10.94 -11.18
CA LEU A 79 4.01 -9.68 -10.47
C LEU A 79 3.41 -9.96 -9.09
N LEU A 80 3.41 -8.97 -8.19
CA LEU A 80 2.69 -9.03 -6.92
C LEU A 80 1.37 -8.25 -6.96
N SER A 81 0.45 -8.60 -6.06
CA SER A 81 -0.83 -7.91 -5.91
C SER A 81 -0.92 -7.10 -4.59
N ILE A 82 -1.49 -5.90 -4.67
CA ILE A 82 -1.64 -4.99 -3.54
C ILE A 82 -3.13 -4.67 -3.35
N ALA A 83 -3.69 -5.01 -2.19
CA ALA A 83 -5.04 -4.61 -1.80
C ALA A 83 -5.05 -3.16 -1.28
N ASP A 84 -5.55 -2.23 -2.07
CA ASP A 84 -5.66 -0.81 -1.72
C ASP A 84 -7.02 -0.50 -1.09
N ILE A 85 -7.20 -0.99 0.15
CA ILE A 85 -8.41 -0.80 0.94
C ILE A 85 -8.28 0.23 2.06
N LYS A 86 -7.05 0.68 2.35
CA LYS A 86 -6.75 1.68 3.39
C LYS A 86 -7.33 1.28 4.77
N LEU A 87 -7.19 -0.01 5.10
CA LEU A 87 -7.79 -0.65 6.27
C LEU A 87 -7.49 0.08 7.58
N ASN A 88 -8.51 0.29 8.42
CA ASN A 88 -8.41 1.12 9.61
C ASN A 88 -9.43 0.80 10.71
N ASP A 89 -9.85 -0.45 10.82
CA ASP A 89 -10.86 -0.89 11.79
C ASP A 89 -10.22 -1.36 13.12
N ILE A 90 -11.02 -1.86 14.06
CA ILE A 90 -10.54 -2.47 15.30
C ILE A 90 -9.83 -3.80 15.02
N LYS A 91 -9.01 -4.24 15.97
CA LYS A 91 -8.14 -5.41 15.85
C LYS A 91 -8.86 -6.64 15.26
N ASN A 92 -9.93 -7.12 15.90
CA ASN A 92 -10.61 -8.35 15.49
C ASN A 92 -11.12 -8.29 14.04
N THR A 93 -11.69 -7.15 13.63
CA THR A 93 -12.15 -6.93 12.26
C THR A 93 -10.99 -6.96 11.27
N ASN A 94 -9.88 -6.29 11.58
CA ASN A 94 -8.69 -6.29 10.73
C ASN A 94 -8.09 -7.69 10.55
N GLU A 95 -8.06 -8.51 11.60
CA GLU A 95 -7.55 -9.89 11.51
C GLU A 95 -8.42 -10.75 10.57
N VAL A 96 -9.74 -10.61 10.63
CA VAL A 96 -10.67 -11.30 9.73
C VAL A 96 -10.48 -10.84 8.28
N ILE A 97 -10.39 -9.53 8.06
CA ILE A 97 -10.16 -8.96 6.72
C ILE A 97 -8.83 -9.45 6.13
N LEU A 98 -7.76 -9.45 6.92
CA LEU A 98 -6.45 -9.94 6.50
C LEU A 98 -6.52 -11.41 6.05
N ARG A 99 -7.24 -12.27 6.79
CA ARG A 99 -7.44 -13.67 6.40
C ARG A 99 -8.19 -13.79 5.07
N TYR A 100 -9.20 -12.97 4.84
CA TYR A 100 -9.91 -12.94 3.57
C TYR A 100 -9.00 -12.49 2.42
N LEU A 101 -8.26 -11.39 2.59
CA LEU A 101 -7.31 -10.90 1.58
C LEU A 101 -6.24 -11.95 1.26
N TYR A 102 -5.67 -12.58 2.28
CA TYR A 102 -4.73 -13.69 2.12
C TYR A 102 -5.35 -14.85 1.34
N SER A 103 -6.56 -15.28 1.71
CA SER A 103 -7.26 -16.37 1.03
C SER A 103 -7.60 -16.06 -0.43
N MET A 104 -7.75 -14.77 -0.75
CA MET A 104 -7.98 -14.27 -2.10
C MET A 104 -6.70 -14.13 -2.92
N GLY A 105 -5.53 -14.38 -2.34
CA GLY A 105 -4.24 -14.32 -3.03
C GLY A 105 -3.58 -12.94 -3.06
N PHE A 106 -3.93 -12.02 -2.16
CA PHE A 106 -3.20 -10.75 -2.06
C PHE A 106 -1.82 -10.91 -1.42
N ASP A 107 -0.82 -10.22 -1.97
CA ASP A 107 0.54 -10.21 -1.38
C ASP A 107 0.73 -9.14 -0.32
N SER A 108 -0.08 -8.09 -0.35
CA SER A 108 0.02 -6.98 0.61
C SER A 108 -1.28 -6.20 0.73
N VAL A 109 -1.37 -5.42 1.79
CA VAL A 109 -2.52 -4.55 2.07
C VAL A 109 -2.07 -3.15 2.46
N ILE A 110 -2.78 -2.14 1.97
CA ILE A 110 -2.62 -0.75 2.41
C ILE A 110 -3.49 -0.49 3.64
N VAL A 111 -2.89 0.08 4.69
CA VAL A 111 -3.55 0.38 5.98
C VAL A 111 -3.43 1.85 6.34
N ASN A 112 -4.42 2.40 7.04
CA ASN A 112 -4.32 3.72 7.64
C ASN A 112 -3.92 3.58 9.12
N PRO A 113 -2.76 4.14 9.54
CA PRO A 113 -2.24 3.97 10.90
C PRO A 113 -2.98 4.80 11.96
N ILE A 114 -4.11 5.44 11.62
CA ILE A 114 -4.97 6.17 12.56
C ILE A 114 -5.46 5.29 13.73
N ILE A 115 -5.47 3.96 13.54
CA ILE A 115 -5.78 2.96 14.59
C ILE A 115 -4.78 2.93 15.75
N GLY A 116 -3.63 3.59 15.61
CA GLY A 116 -2.60 3.70 16.65
C GLY A 116 -1.42 2.74 16.49
N GLU A 117 -0.29 3.08 17.15
CA GLU A 117 0.99 2.37 17.00
C GLU A 117 0.90 0.88 17.38
N ASN A 118 0.26 0.58 18.51
CA ASN A 118 0.20 -0.78 19.05
C ASN A 118 -0.60 -1.71 18.14
N GLU A 119 -1.75 -1.24 17.63
CA GLU A 119 -2.57 -2.04 16.73
C GLU A 119 -1.93 -2.19 15.36
N LEU A 120 -1.32 -1.14 14.82
CA LEU A 120 -0.52 -1.26 13.61
C LEU A 120 0.59 -2.32 13.78
N ARG A 121 1.33 -2.28 14.89
CA ARG A 121 2.42 -3.23 15.16
C ARG A 121 1.91 -4.67 15.30
N SER A 122 0.77 -4.87 15.96
CA SER A 122 0.13 -6.19 16.07
C SER A 122 -0.31 -6.70 14.70
N PHE A 123 -0.92 -5.83 13.89
CA PHE A 123 -1.39 -6.17 12.55
C PHE A 123 -0.24 -6.53 11.60
N VAL A 124 0.86 -5.76 11.61
CA VAL A 124 2.05 -6.06 10.80
C VAL A 124 2.62 -7.43 11.13
N ARG A 125 2.77 -7.77 12.41
CA ARG A 125 3.24 -9.10 12.83
C ARG A 125 2.33 -10.22 12.32
N LEU A 126 1.02 -10.02 12.39
CA LEU A 126 0.06 -11.00 11.89
C LEU A 126 0.16 -11.16 10.36
N ALA A 127 0.22 -10.06 9.61
CA ALA A 127 0.38 -10.07 8.16
C ALA A 127 1.68 -10.79 7.74
N HIS A 128 2.79 -10.51 8.42
CA HIS A 128 4.07 -11.19 8.17
C HIS A 128 4.00 -12.70 8.43
N ASN A 129 3.20 -13.16 9.42
CA ASN A 129 2.98 -14.60 9.63
C ASN A 129 2.23 -15.27 8.46
N TYR A 130 1.43 -14.52 7.71
CA TYR A 130 0.81 -14.97 6.45
C TYR A 130 1.73 -14.79 5.22
N GLY A 131 2.94 -14.22 5.38
CA GLY A 131 3.80 -13.84 4.26
C GLY A 131 3.32 -12.61 3.49
N MET A 132 2.32 -11.88 4.01
CA MET A 132 1.79 -10.66 3.42
C MET A 132 2.56 -9.42 3.88
N GLY A 133 2.70 -8.43 3.00
CA GLY A 133 3.25 -7.12 3.33
C GLY A 133 2.20 -6.13 3.84
N VAL A 134 2.65 -5.13 4.61
CA VAL A 134 1.83 -4.01 5.06
C VAL A 134 2.43 -2.69 4.56
N ILE A 135 1.64 -1.93 3.82
CA ILE A 135 2.00 -0.60 3.35
C ILE A 135 1.14 0.42 4.12
N SER A 136 1.77 1.31 4.87
CA SER A 136 1.05 2.25 5.74
C SER A 136 0.89 3.63 5.11
N LEU A 137 -0.28 4.26 5.25
CA LEU A 137 -0.46 5.64 4.78
C LEU A 137 0.40 6.61 5.60
N ALA A 138 1.13 7.50 4.92
CA ALA A 138 1.83 8.62 5.54
C ALA A 138 1.28 9.97 5.08
N TYR A 139 1.22 10.21 3.76
CA TYR A 139 0.68 11.46 3.21
C TYR A 139 0.08 11.21 1.82
N MET A 140 -1.24 11.28 1.66
CA MET A 140 -1.90 10.94 0.39
C MET A 140 -1.71 11.99 -0.72
N SER A 141 -2.10 11.67 -1.96
CA SER A 141 -1.92 12.54 -3.14
C SER A 141 -3.06 13.54 -3.40
N HIS A 142 -4.20 13.42 -2.73
CA HIS A 142 -5.35 14.31 -2.95
C HIS A 142 -5.05 15.75 -2.53
N GLU A 143 -5.78 16.71 -3.12
CA GLU A 143 -5.56 18.15 -2.96
C GLU A 143 -5.62 18.61 -1.49
N ASN A 144 -6.68 18.23 -0.77
CA ASN A 144 -6.94 18.67 0.61
C ASN A 144 -6.24 17.82 1.68
N VAL A 145 -5.18 17.09 1.33
CA VAL A 145 -4.46 16.19 2.26
C VAL A 145 -3.93 16.90 3.51
N SER A 146 -3.70 18.22 3.42
CA SER A 146 -3.24 19.03 4.53
C SER A 146 -4.26 19.15 5.68
N GLU A 147 -5.56 19.00 5.39
CA GLU A 147 -6.65 19.06 6.38
C GLU A 147 -6.79 17.78 7.20
N GLY A 148 -6.18 16.68 6.77
CA GLY A 148 -6.08 15.43 7.51
C GLY A 148 -4.64 15.13 7.92
N TYR A 149 -3.85 14.60 7.00
CA TYR A 149 -2.47 14.16 7.27
C TYR A 149 -1.51 15.33 7.58
N GLY A 150 -1.86 16.56 7.18
CA GLY A 150 -1.10 17.77 7.49
C GLY A 150 -1.46 18.43 8.83
N LEU A 151 -2.45 17.92 9.57
CA LEU A 151 -2.91 18.50 10.83
C LEU A 151 -1.77 18.64 11.84
N LYS A 152 -1.73 19.77 12.55
CA LYS A 152 -0.78 20.03 13.63
C LYS A 152 -1.28 19.40 14.92
N ILE A 153 -0.47 18.53 15.50
CA ILE A 153 -0.71 17.86 16.76
C ILE A 153 0.27 18.41 17.79
N VAL A 154 -0.25 18.87 18.92
CA VAL A 154 0.55 19.32 20.06
C VAL A 154 0.82 18.13 20.96
N GLN A 155 2.07 17.68 21.00
CA GLN A 155 2.50 16.66 21.95
C GLN A 155 3.06 17.37 23.19
N SER A 156 2.27 17.40 24.26
CA SER A 156 2.73 17.88 25.56
C SER A 156 3.42 16.74 26.29
N SER A 157 4.75 16.82 26.36
CA SER A 157 5.51 16.11 27.39
C SER A 157 5.92 17.14 28.43
N SER A 158 5.93 16.77 29.71
CA SER A 158 5.82 17.62 30.91
C SER A 158 6.80 18.80 31.08
N LYS A 159 7.68 19.10 30.12
CA LYS A 159 8.53 20.30 30.10
C LYS A 159 8.71 20.98 28.73
N VAL A 160 8.29 20.39 27.60
CA VAL A 160 8.40 21.00 26.25
C VAL A 160 7.23 20.53 25.39
N SER A 161 6.47 21.48 24.82
CA SER A 161 5.46 21.22 23.80
C SER A 161 6.13 21.07 22.44
N LYS A 162 5.97 19.92 21.79
CA LYS A 162 6.40 19.71 20.40
C LYS A 162 5.18 19.76 19.50
N ILE A 163 5.24 20.61 18.47
CA ILE A 163 4.24 20.61 17.40
C ILE A 163 4.74 19.68 16.31
N LEU A 164 3.97 18.64 16.01
CA LEU A 164 4.20 17.68 14.93
C LEU A 164 3.05 17.76 13.94
N ARG A 165 3.27 17.33 12.70
CA ARG A 165 2.18 17.02 11.77
C ARG A 165 1.73 15.57 11.94
N LEU A 166 0.47 15.28 11.64
CA LEU A 166 -0.08 13.92 11.76
C LEU A 166 0.74 12.90 10.96
N TYR A 167 1.19 13.23 9.75
CA TYR A 167 2.05 12.34 8.97
C TYR A 167 3.39 12.00 9.66
N GLU A 168 3.93 12.90 10.49
CA GLU A 168 5.18 12.63 11.22
C GLU A 168 4.95 11.60 12.33
N ILE A 169 3.77 11.62 12.94
CA ILE A 169 3.33 10.59 13.90
C ILE A 169 3.14 9.26 13.18
N PHE A 170 2.48 9.27 12.01
CA PHE A 170 2.29 8.06 11.20
C PHE A 170 3.62 7.46 10.72
N LEU A 171 4.57 8.30 10.32
CA LEU A 171 5.92 7.85 9.96
C LEU A 171 6.64 7.20 11.15
N LYS A 172 6.48 7.74 12.35
CA LYS A 172 7.00 7.14 13.59
C LYS A 172 6.37 5.78 13.86
N TYR A 173 5.05 5.65 13.69
CA TYR A 173 4.35 4.37 13.84
C TYR A 173 4.85 3.36 12.82
N ALA A 174 4.91 3.73 11.54
CA ALA A 174 5.43 2.91 10.46
C ALA A 174 6.84 2.35 10.78
N ARG A 175 7.77 3.21 11.22
CA ARG A 175 9.13 2.81 11.60
C ARG A 175 9.16 1.83 12.77
N ARG A 176 8.36 2.07 13.80
CA ARG A 176 8.34 1.22 15.01
C ARG A 176 7.59 -0.10 14.81
N SER A 177 6.69 -0.13 13.84
CA SER A 177 5.90 -1.31 13.49
C SER A 177 6.54 -2.17 12.41
N ASN A 178 7.67 -1.76 11.83
CA ASN A 178 8.37 -2.46 10.74
C ASN A 178 7.48 -2.73 9.51
N VAL A 179 6.74 -1.70 9.08
CA VAL A 179 5.94 -1.80 7.84
C VAL A 179 6.84 -1.99 6.63
N ASP A 180 6.32 -2.65 5.59
CA ASP A 180 7.07 -2.95 4.36
C ASP A 180 7.18 -1.74 3.43
N GLY A 181 6.24 -0.78 3.55
CA GLY A 181 6.23 0.44 2.76
C GLY A 181 5.38 1.55 3.39
N ILE A 182 5.53 2.75 2.87
CA ILE A 182 4.67 3.89 3.19
C ILE A 182 4.10 4.54 1.92
N VAL A 183 2.86 5.01 1.97
CA VAL A 183 2.26 5.79 0.89
C VAL A 183 2.54 7.28 1.07
N VAL A 184 3.19 7.89 0.08
CA VAL A 184 3.44 9.34 0.02
C VAL A 184 3.10 9.84 -1.38
N GLY A 185 2.13 10.74 -1.53
CA GLY A 185 1.64 11.19 -2.83
C GLY A 185 2.71 11.92 -3.67
N ALA A 186 2.80 11.57 -4.95
CA ALA A 186 3.73 12.17 -5.91
C ALA A 186 3.44 13.65 -6.20
N THR A 187 2.22 14.11 -5.92
CA THR A 187 1.76 15.50 -6.07
C THR A 187 2.35 16.45 -5.02
N HIS A 188 2.90 15.91 -3.92
CA HIS A 188 3.36 16.68 -2.76
C HIS A 188 4.88 16.60 -2.58
N LEU A 189 5.64 17.07 -3.58
CA LEU A 189 7.10 16.92 -3.67
C LEU A 189 7.88 17.40 -2.43
N LYS A 190 7.45 18.50 -1.79
CA LYS A 190 8.11 19.00 -0.56
C LYS A 190 8.04 17.96 0.57
N THR A 191 6.84 17.41 0.81
CA THR A 191 6.62 16.37 1.82
C THR A 191 7.32 15.08 1.46
N LEU A 192 7.28 14.68 0.18
CA LEU A 192 7.98 13.49 -0.33
C LEU A 192 9.49 13.59 -0.11
N ARG A 193 10.12 14.69 -0.52
CA ARG A 193 11.55 14.94 -0.30
C ARG A 193 11.90 14.91 1.18
N HIS A 194 11.11 15.59 2.02
CA HIS A 194 11.32 15.59 3.45
C HIS A 194 11.26 14.17 4.04
N ILE A 195 10.21 13.40 3.78
CA ILE A 195 10.08 12.02 4.27
C ILE A 195 11.24 11.14 3.76
N SER A 196 11.60 11.25 2.48
CA SER A 196 12.71 10.48 1.90
C SER A 196 14.07 10.79 2.55
N SER A 197 14.26 12.01 3.06
CA SER A 197 15.51 12.42 3.73
C SER A 197 15.63 11.85 5.15
N ILE A 198 14.51 11.53 5.80
CA ILE A 198 14.48 11.09 7.22
C ILE A 198 14.07 9.63 7.41
N SER A 199 13.67 8.94 6.34
CA SER A 199 13.18 7.56 6.36
C SER A 199 13.87 6.70 5.31
N ARG A 200 14.14 5.44 5.67
CA ARG A 200 14.61 4.40 4.75
C ARG A 200 13.51 3.38 4.39
N ILE A 201 12.28 3.63 4.84
CA ILE A 201 11.12 2.79 4.50
C ILE A 201 10.80 3.01 3.01
N PRO A 202 10.59 1.95 2.20
CA PRO A 202 10.18 2.09 0.81
C PRO A 202 8.95 2.98 0.66
N ILE A 203 8.97 3.85 -0.35
CA ILE A 203 7.89 4.82 -0.60
C ILE A 203 7.11 4.40 -1.84
N TYR A 204 5.80 4.26 -1.67
CA TYR A 204 4.83 4.00 -2.73
C TYR A 204 4.15 5.32 -3.08
N SER A 205 4.39 5.82 -4.30
CA SER A 205 4.02 7.20 -4.67
C SER A 205 2.89 7.26 -5.70
N PRO A 206 1.62 7.14 -5.29
CA PRO A 206 0.49 7.33 -6.20
C PRO A 206 0.37 8.80 -6.62
N GLY A 207 -0.32 9.03 -7.74
CA GLY A 207 -0.66 10.38 -8.24
C GLY A 207 0.21 10.88 -9.39
N VAL A 208 1.10 10.06 -9.94
CA VAL A 208 1.78 10.37 -11.22
C VAL A 208 0.76 10.33 -12.37
N GLY A 209 0.86 11.25 -13.32
CA GLY A 209 -0.06 11.33 -14.46
C GLY A 209 -1.32 12.14 -14.13
N THR A 210 -2.49 11.48 -14.06
CA THR A 210 -3.82 12.13 -13.98
C THR A 210 -3.97 13.12 -12.81
N GLN A 211 -3.27 12.89 -11.69
CA GLN A 211 -3.34 13.77 -10.51
C GLN A 211 -2.27 14.88 -10.53
N GLY A 212 -1.47 14.98 -11.59
CA GLY A 212 -0.48 16.05 -11.79
C GLY A 212 0.92 15.73 -11.22
N GLY A 213 1.14 14.56 -10.64
CA GLY A 213 2.48 14.11 -10.25
C GLY A 213 3.37 13.88 -11.48
N ASN A 214 4.61 14.38 -11.42
CA ASN A 214 5.60 14.18 -12.47
C ASN A 214 6.47 12.95 -12.14
N ALA A 215 6.75 12.11 -13.14
CA ALA A 215 7.64 10.96 -13.02
C ALA A 215 9.14 11.37 -13.01
N LYS A 216 9.46 12.61 -13.39
CA LYS A 216 10.81 13.19 -13.40
C LYS A 216 11.10 13.99 -12.13
#